data_AF-A0A7C7T027-F1
#
_entry.id   AF-A0A7C7T027-F1
#
_cell.length_a   1.000
_cell.length_b   1.000
_cell.length_c   1.000
_cell.angle_alpha   90.00
_cell.angle_beta   90.00
_cell.angle_gamma   90.00
#
_symmetry.space_group_name_H-M   'P 1'
#
loop_
_entity.id
_entity.type
_entity.pdbx_description
1 polymer ?
#
loop_
_entity_poly.entity_id
_entity_poly.type
_entity_poly.pdbx_seq_one_letter_code
_entity_poly.pdbx_strand_id
1 'polypeptide(L)'
;MVLRISCFVLLLCAILTPAVAEFDGKKSEWNGFDRYDFTVDGRRCLVVAPQQTAEGRPWVWRARFFGHEPQTDIALLNEGFHLTYCDVGGLFGSPQAVAHWNAFYQVMTEQHKLADRPVLEGMSRGGLIIYNWAAANPDKVACIYADAPVCDFKSWPGGKGKGKGGGGAWQQCLGAYGLSEADALKYMHNPIDNLKPLAEAGVPLLHVVGDADVVVPVEENSAIIEKRYKEIGGLIQVIHKPGVGHHPHSLKDPGRIVAFVLKQTRKNVQLRGNLDNSRIRFEHKRRGHVAFIGGSITEMSGYRAMVCESLKKRFPETNFTFTAAGIASTCSTTGAFRLRNDVLNKGPVDLFFIEFAVNDDQDAGHTRQVCIRGMEGIVRQARRHNPDMDMVITHFVNPGMLTQLQAGKTPLSMRAHSDVARHYSVSTIQLAKEIAEQITDGKITWQQFGGTHPKPFGNRICTEMIDQLLDTAWDDPLEKKATPNPHAMPERPLDSLHYGNGRFIDLTKATIETGWEIKTPNWQAIPGGKRSRFTGIPILCGEEPGATLTLKFTGTAVGAYVTAGPDAAILEARVDGGDVQSVNLYHRFSKGLHYPRTVMFATDLSAGEHVLTLRIADDSKSSGHAARIIKFVAN
;
A
#
# COMPACT_ATOMS: atom_id res chain seq x y z
N MET A 1 52.83 -2.41 -48.43
CA MET A 1 52.46 -1.55 -47.29
C MET A 1 50.99 -1.83 -46.99
N VAL A 2 50.70 -2.75 -46.06
CA VAL A 2 49.34 -3.26 -45.76
C VAL A 2 48.93 -2.69 -44.41
N LEU A 3 47.87 -1.89 -44.41
CA LEU A 3 47.31 -1.23 -43.23
C LEU A 3 46.50 -2.27 -42.43
N ARG A 4 46.97 -2.65 -41.24
CA ARG A 4 46.20 -3.46 -40.28
C ARG A 4 45.30 -2.52 -39.47
N ILE A 5 43.99 -2.64 -39.67
CA ILE A 5 42.96 -2.03 -38.81
C ILE A 5 42.68 -3.03 -37.69
N SER A 6 43.05 -2.68 -36.46
CA SER A 6 42.71 -3.45 -35.26
C SER A 6 41.32 -3.01 -34.78
N CYS A 7 40.31 -3.85 -34.98
CA CYS A 7 39.01 -3.72 -34.31
C CYS A 7 39.15 -4.07 -32.83
N PHE A 8 39.02 -3.08 -31.95
CA PHE A 8 38.79 -3.31 -30.53
C PHE A 8 37.31 -3.68 -30.32
N VAL A 9 37.03 -4.96 -30.10
CA VAL A 9 35.75 -5.42 -29.59
C VAL A 9 35.71 -5.14 -28.08
N LEU A 10 34.98 -4.11 -27.68
CA LEU A 10 34.63 -3.88 -26.28
C LEU A 10 33.62 -4.94 -25.85
N LEU A 11 34.09 -5.99 -25.17
CA LEU A 11 33.25 -6.93 -24.47
C LEU A 11 32.66 -6.21 -23.24
N LEU A 12 31.38 -5.82 -23.30
CA LEU A 12 30.63 -5.44 -22.10
C LEU A 12 30.37 -6.71 -21.27
N CYS A 13 31.26 -7.02 -20.33
CA CYS A 13 30.93 -7.94 -19.24
C CYS A 13 29.93 -7.25 -18.32
N ALA A 14 28.64 -7.54 -18.52
CA ALA A 14 27.63 -7.25 -17.51
C ALA A 14 27.98 -8.04 -16.25
N ILE A 15 28.42 -7.34 -15.21
CA ILE A 15 28.54 -7.91 -13.87
C ILE A 15 27.11 -8.10 -13.36
N LEU A 16 26.52 -9.25 -13.66
CA LEU A 16 25.35 -9.75 -12.96
C LEU A 16 25.79 -10.00 -11.51
N THR A 17 25.47 -9.07 -10.61
CA THR A 17 25.47 -9.37 -9.18
C THR A 17 24.46 -10.51 -8.98
N PRO A 18 24.87 -11.71 -8.55
CA PRO A 18 23.92 -12.76 -8.26
C PRO A 18 22.98 -12.25 -7.18
N ALA A 19 21.66 -12.40 -7.39
CA ALA A 19 20.71 -12.23 -6.30
C ALA A 19 21.15 -13.20 -5.19
N VAL A 20 21.59 -12.66 -4.06
CA VAL A 20 21.87 -13.48 -2.87
C VAL A 20 20.57 -14.22 -2.57
N ALA A 21 20.62 -15.55 -2.50
CA ALA A 21 19.46 -16.33 -2.13
C ALA A 21 18.98 -15.84 -0.75
N GLU A 22 17.73 -15.39 -0.66
CA GLU A 22 17.20 -14.76 0.55
C GLU A 22 17.07 -15.76 1.71
N PHE A 23 16.89 -17.04 1.39
CA PHE A 23 16.80 -18.15 2.34
C PHE A 23 17.74 -19.27 1.92
N ASP A 24 18.27 -19.98 2.91
CA ASP A 24 19.10 -21.16 2.69
C ASP A 24 18.24 -22.37 2.25
N GLY A 25 18.90 -23.36 1.65
CA GLY A 25 18.27 -24.64 1.30
C GLY A 25 17.98 -24.82 -0.19
N LYS A 26 17.22 -25.88 -0.50
CA LYS A 26 16.92 -26.25 -1.88
C LYS A 26 15.84 -25.33 -2.45
N LYS A 27 16.18 -24.53 -3.45
CA LYS A 27 15.23 -23.67 -4.17
C LYS A 27 14.38 -24.47 -5.16
N SER A 28 13.07 -24.21 -5.18
CA SER A 28 12.10 -24.66 -6.18
C SER A 28 11.03 -23.58 -6.39
N GLU A 29 9.99 -23.87 -7.19
CA GLU A 29 8.85 -22.97 -7.42
C GLU A 29 7.58 -23.55 -6.78
N TRP A 30 6.71 -22.68 -6.25
CA TRP A 30 5.37 -23.02 -5.78
C TRP A 30 4.37 -21.90 -6.12
N ASN A 31 3.42 -22.18 -7.02
CA ASN A 31 2.39 -21.24 -7.48
C ASN A 31 2.96 -19.90 -8.02
N GLY A 32 4.10 -19.93 -8.71
CA GLY A 32 4.77 -18.76 -9.26
C GLY A 32 5.64 -17.98 -8.26
N PHE A 33 5.86 -18.53 -7.06
CA PHE A 33 6.71 -17.97 -6.03
C PHE A 33 7.94 -18.86 -5.76
N ASP A 34 9.02 -18.24 -5.32
CA ASP A 34 10.22 -18.96 -4.91
C ASP A 34 9.98 -19.70 -3.59
N ARG A 35 10.31 -20.99 -3.57
CA ARG A 35 10.23 -21.87 -2.39
C ARG A 35 11.62 -22.37 -2.02
N TYR A 36 11.89 -22.45 -0.72
CA TYR A 36 13.15 -22.92 -0.15
C TYR A 36 12.85 -24.01 0.88
N ASP A 37 13.42 -25.20 0.70
CA ASP A 37 13.28 -26.34 1.61
C ASP A 37 14.58 -26.60 2.39
N PHE A 38 14.46 -26.77 3.70
CA PHE A 38 15.59 -27.00 4.62
C PHE A 38 15.13 -27.80 5.86
N THR A 39 16.03 -27.98 6.83
CA THR A 39 15.74 -28.69 8.09
C THR A 39 16.11 -27.82 9.28
N VAL A 40 15.25 -27.77 10.29
CA VAL A 40 15.54 -27.19 11.60
C VAL A 40 15.19 -28.22 12.66
N ASP A 41 16.12 -28.47 13.59
CA ASP A 41 15.92 -29.41 14.71
C ASP A 41 15.38 -30.79 14.26
N GLY A 42 15.95 -31.33 13.17
CA GLY A 42 15.56 -32.60 12.57
C GLY A 42 14.17 -32.61 11.90
N ARG A 43 13.50 -31.46 11.78
CA ARG A 43 12.20 -31.31 11.12
C ARG A 43 12.34 -30.68 9.75
N ARG A 44 11.59 -31.21 8.78
CA ARG A 44 11.46 -30.61 7.46
C ARG A 44 10.75 -29.27 7.58
N CYS A 45 11.36 -28.25 7.00
CA CYS A 45 10.87 -26.88 6.99
C CYS A 45 10.88 -26.33 5.56
N LEU A 46 10.05 -25.32 5.33
CA LEU A 46 10.10 -24.55 4.09
C LEU A 46 9.70 -23.10 4.32
N VAL A 47 10.13 -22.25 3.38
CA VAL A 47 9.67 -20.86 3.21
C VAL A 47 9.31 -20.65 1.75
N VAL A 48 8.17 -20.01 1.49
CA VAL A 48 7.83 -19.43 0.19
C VAL A 48 7.94 -17.91 0.32
N ALA A 49 8.77 -17.32 -0.53
CA ALA A 49 9.06 -15.88 -0.50
C ALA A 49 8.11 -15.12 -1.44
N PRO A 50 7.60 -13.95 -1.03
CA PRO A 50 6.82 -13.09 -1.90
C PRO A 50 7.71 -12.48 -2.99
N GLN A 51 7.11 -12.09 -4.12
CA GLN A 51 7.86 -11.37 -5.17
C GLN A 51 8.36 -10.00 -4.70
N GLN A 52 7.59 -9.35 -3.82
CA GLN A 52 7.95 -8.09 -3.18
C GLN A 52 7.64 -8.18 -1.69
N THR A 53 8.68 -8.17 -0.87
CA THR A 53 8.55 -8.27 0.59
C THR A 53 7.91 -7.02 1.18
N ALA A 54 6.89 -7.21 2.01
CA ALA A 54 6.25 -6.13 2.75
C ALA A 54 7.16 -5.63 3.90
N GLU A 55 6.94 -4.39 4.30
CA GLU A 55 7.67 -3.76 5.42
C GLU A 55 7.52 -4.55 6.71
N GLY A 56 8.62 -4.69 7.45
CA GLY A 56 8.67 -5.52 8.66
C GLY A 56 8.83 -7.02 8.38
N ARG A 57 8.93 -7.47 7.12
CA ARG A 57 9.09 -8.88 6.71
C ARG A 57 8.04 -9.79 7.40
N PRO A 58 6.74 -9.50 7.26
CA PRO A 58 5.69 -10.28 7.92
C PRO A 58 5.62 -11.68 7.31
N TRP A 59 5.06 -12.61 8.09
CA TRP A 59 4.98 -14.01 7.69
C TRP A 59 3.78 -14.72 8.30
N VAL A 60 3.25 -15.67 7.54
CA VAL A 60 2.24 -16.62 7.97
C VAL A 60 2.90 -17.97 8.18
N TRP A 61 2.55 -18.62 9.29
CA TRP A 61 3.09 -19.90 9.68
C TRP A 61 1.98 -20.94 9.72
N ARG A 62 1.98 -21.76 8.68
CA ARG A 62 1.01 -22.81 8.48
C ARG A 62 1.38 -24.06 9.25
N ALA A 63 0.46 -24.57 10.07
CA ALA A 63 0.69 -25.77 10.87
C ALA A 63 0.49 -27.08 10.11
N ARG A 64 -0.44 -27.12 9.15
CA ARG A 64 -0.85 -28.35 8.49
C ARG A 64 -1.33 -28.17 7.06
N PHE A 65 -1.28 -29.30 6.37
CA PHE A 65 -1.65 -29.52 4.97
C PHE A 65 -1.13 -28.43 4.05
N PHE A 66 0.20 -28.23 4.05
CA PHE A 66 0.85 -27.29 3.13
C PHE A 66 0.37 -27.56 1.69
N GLY A 67 -0.06 -26.50 1.00
CA GLY A 67 -0.58 -26.59 -0.37
C GLY A 67 -2.05 -26.99 -0.53
N HIS A 68 -2.75 -27.35 0.54
CA HIS A 68 -4.19 -27.66 0.48
C HIS A 68 -5.03 -26.40 0.68
N GLU A 69 -5.98 -26.10 -0.22
CA GLU A 69 -6.79 -24.87 -0.17
C GLU A 69 -5.93 -23.59 0.00
N PRO A 70 -4.93 -23.35 -0.87
CA PRO A 70 -3.87 -22.36 -0.64
C PRO A 70 -4.29 -20.92 -0.97
N GLN A 71 -5.55 -20.64 -1.27
CA GLN A 71 -5.97 -19.30 -1.72
C GLN A 71 -5.64 -18.19 -0.70
N THR A 72 -5.73 -18.46 0.61
CA THR A 72 -5.32 -17.49 1.64
C THR A 72 -3.80 -17.27 1.63
N ASP A 73 -3.03 -18.36 1.57
CA ASP A 73 -1.57 -18.33 1.47
C ASP A 73 -1.10 -17.48 0.28
N ILE A 74 -1.65 -17.76 -0.92
CA ILE A 74 -1.32 -17.05 -2.17
C ILE A 74 -1.72 -15.59 -2.07
N ALA A 75 -2.89 -15.27 -1.49
CA ALA A 75 -3.31 -13.89 -1.33
C ALA A 75 -2.40 -13.10 -0.37
N LEU A 76 -1.92 -13.71 0.71
CA LEU A 76 -0.96 -13.09 1.63
C LEU A 76 0.44 -12.92 0.99
N LEU A 77 0.90 -13.89 0.19
CA LEU A 77 2.13 -13.77 -0.61
C LEU A 77 2.08 -12.58 -1.57
N ASN A 78 0.94 -12.37 -2.24
CA ASN A 78 0.73 -11.21 -3.10
C ASN A 78 0.70 -9.88 -2.34
N GLU A 79 0.35 -9.90 -1.06
CA GLU A 79 0.46 -8.76 -0.17
C GLU A 79 1.88 -8.63 0.44
N GLY A 80 2.82 -9.52 0.14
CA GLY A 80 4.22 -9.42 0.56
C GLY A 80 4.57 -10.15 1.86
N PHE A 81 3.74 -11.10 2.29
CA PHE A 81 4.04 -12.00 3.41
C PHE A 81 4.89 -13.17 2.94
N HIS A 82 5.76 -13.68 3.81
CA HIS A 82 6.36 -15.00 3.62
C HIS A 82 5.42 -16.09 4.14
N LEU A 83 5.31 -17.19 3.41
CA LEU A 83 4.60 -18.38 3.88
C LEU A 83 5.61 -19.40 4.40
N THR A 84 5.41 -19.88 5.62
CA THR A 84 6.34 -20.79 6.28
C THR A 84 5.65 -22.04 6.79
N TYR A 85 6.41 -23.13 6.92
CA TYR A 85 5.93 -24.40 7.45
C TYR A 85 7.05 -25.16 8.15
N CYS A 86 6.75 -25.75 9.29
CA CYS A 86 7.64 -26.65 10.04
C CYS A 86 6.87 -27.91 10.43
N ASP A 87 7.34 -29.08 9.97
CA ASP A 87 6.57 -30.33 10.03
C ASP A 87 6.56 -30.95 11.43
N VAL A 88 5.51 -30.66 12.19
CA VAL A 88 5.22 -31.27 13.51
C VAL A 88 3.86 -31.99 13.51
N GLY A 89 3.32 -32.31 12.33
CA GLY A 89 1.93 -32.75 12.18
C GLY A 89 1.58 -34.06 12.90
N GLY A 90 2.56 -34.94 13.12
CA GLY A 90 2.41 -36.18 13.89
C GLY A 90 2.49 -36.01 15.40
N LEU A 91 2.74 -34.79 15.89
CA LEU A 91 2.93 -34.50 17.31
C LEU A 91 1.71 -33.84 17.96
N PHE A 92 0.64 -33.56 17.22
CA PHE A 92 -0.67 -33.13 17.73
C PHE A 92 -0.62 -31.93 18.72
N GLY A 93 0.34 -31.01 18.55
CA GLY A 93 0.51 -29.85 19.44
C GLY A 93 1.09 -30.18 20.82
N SER A 94 1.62 -31.39 21.03
CA SER A 94 2.29 -31.80 22.27
C SER A 94 3.45 -30.86 22.67
N PRO A 95 3.95 -30.94 23.91
CA PRO A 95 5.13 -30.19 24.33
C PRO A 95 6.34 -30.34 23.39
N GLN A 96 6.52 -31.52 22.78
CA GLN A 96 7.57 -31.73 21.78
C GLN A 96 7.31 -30.93 20.49
N ALA A 97 6.06 -30.82 20.04
CA ALA A 97 5.71 -29.98 18.89
C ALA A 97 6.05 -28.50 19.16
N VAL A 98 5.72 -28.03 20.37
CA VAL A 98 6.02 -26.66 20.81
C VAL A 98 7.53 -26.41 20.84
N ALA A 99 8.33 -27.36 21.33
CA ALA A 99 9.80 -27.24 21.34
C ALA A 99 10.40 -27.11 19.93
N HIS A 100 9.97 -27.95 18.98
CA HIS A 100 10.43 -27.86 17.58
C HIS A 100 10.01 -26.53 16.92
N TRP A 101 8.81 -26.04 17.23
CA TRP A 101 8.37 -24.74 16.75
C TRP A 101 9.17 -23.59 17.40
N ASN A 102 9.52 -23.65 18.69
CA ASN A 102 10.42 -22.66 19.30
C ASN A 102 11.77 -22.57 18.55
N ALA A 103 12.36 -23.71 18.19
CA ALA A 103 13.60 -23.74 17.41
C ALA A 103 13.41 -23.14 16.01
N PHE A 104 12.32 -23.49 15.32
CA PHE A 104 12.02 -22.92 13.99
C PHE A 104 11.78 -21.41 14.05
N TYR A 105 11.00 -20.94 15.01
CA TYR A 105 10.74 -19.52 15.24
C TYR A 105 12.06 -18.75 15.39
N GLN A 106 12.97 -19.25 16.23
CA GLN A 106 14.27 -18.64 16.46
C GLN A 106 15.07 -18.48 15.15
N VAL A 107 15.12 -19.53 14.31
CA VAL A 107 15.78 -19.44 13.00
C VAL A 107 15.12 -18.39 12.11
N MET A 108 13.79 -18.36 12.05
CA MET A 108 13.05 -17.42 11.19
C MET A 108 13.25 -15.96 11.59
N THR A 109 13.25 -15.65 12.89
CA THR A 109 13.37 -14.27 13.38
C THR A 109 14.83 -13.84 13.54
N GLU A 110 15.70 -14.68 14.09
CA GLU A 110 17.09 -14.30 14.35
C GLU A 110 17.96 -14.39 13.10
N GLN A 111 17.82 -15.43 12.28
CA GLN A 111 18.67 -15.63 11.09
C GLN A 111 18.06 -14.99 9.85
N HIS A 112 16.78 -15.24 9.57
CA HIS A 112 16.10 -14.71 8.37
C HIS A 112 15.37 -13.38 8.57
N LYS A 113 15.44 -12.80 9.79
CA LYS A 113 14.91 -11.47 10.12
C LYS A 113 13.42 -11.30 9.78
N LEU A 114 12.64 -12.39 9.84
CA LEU A 114 11.18 -12.29 9.74
C LEU A 114 10.61 -11.64 11.01
N ALA A 115 9.44 -11.02 10.90
CA ALA A 115 8.80 -10.30 12.01
C ALA A 115 8.69 -11.14 13.29
N ASP A 116 8.86 -10.53 14.47
CA ASP A 116 8.79 -11.29 15.75
C ASP A 116 7.41 -11.86 16.08
N ARG A 117 6.36 -11.41 15.38
CA ARG A 117 4.98 -11.83 15.59
C ARG A 117 4.39 -12.42 14.31
N PRO A 118 4.51 -13.73 14.04
CA PRO A 118 3.84 -14.36 12.91
C PRO A 118 2.32 -14.39 13.05
N VAL A 119 1.66 -14.54 11.90
CA VAL A 119 0.28 -15.01 11.80
C VAL A 119 0.30 -16.52 11.87
N LEU A 120 -0.45 -17.13 12.77
CA LEU A 120 -0.54 -18.59 12.84
C LEU A 120 -1.76 -19.07 12.06
N GLU A 121 -1.54 -20.02 11.15
CA GLU A 121 -2.59 -20.65 10.36
C GLU A 121 -2.74 -22.13 10.71
N GLY A 122 -3.92 -22.53 11.21
CA GLY A 122 -4.19 -23.90 11.64
C GLY A 122 -5.50 -24.43 11.10
N MET A 123 -5.40 -25.43 10.23
CA MET A 123 -6.55 -26.10 9.62
C MET A 123 -6.76 -27.48 10.23
N SER A 124 -8.00 -27.84 10.59
CA SER A 124 -8.35 -29.12 11.22
C SER A 124 -7.45 -29.38 12.44
N ARG A 125 -6.77 -30.53 12.51
CA ARG A 125 -5.80 -30.85 13.57
C ARG A 125 -4.62 -29.89 13.71
N GLY A 126 -4.41 -29.00 12.74
CA GLY A 126 -3.50 -27.88 12.86
C GLY A 126 -3.86 -26.96 14.03
N GLY A 127 -5.15 -26.88 14.41
CA GLY A 127 -5.65 -26.12 15.56
C GLY A 127 -4.89 -26.44 16.85
N LEU A 128 -4.68 -27.72 17.16
CA LEU A 128 -3.91 -28.15 18.33
C LEU A 128 -2.49 -27.57 18.35
N ILE A 129 -1.83 -27.51 17.18
CA ILE A 129 -0.45 -27.03 17.07
C ILE A 129 -0.39 -25.51 17.26
N ILE A 130 -1.20 -24.75 16.51
CA ILE A 130 -1.16 -23.28 16.55
C ILE A 130 -1.54 -22.75 17.94
N TYR A 131 -2.56 -23.32 18.57
CA TYR A 131 -3.02 -22.84 19.87
C TYR A 131 -2.06 -23.20 21.00
N ASN A 132 -1.49 -24.40 21.00
CA ASN A 132 -0.56 -24.79 22.05
C ASN A 132 0.76 -24.02 21.95
N TRP A 133 1.27 -23.76 20.74
CA TRP A 133 2.46 -22.91 20.58
C TRP A 133 2.16 -21.46 20.97
N ALA A 134 1.02 -20.92 20.54
CA ALA A 134 0.60 -19.57 20.89
C ALA A 134 0.42 -19.37 22.39
N ALA A 135 -0.21 -20.31 23.09
CA ALA A 135 -0.43 -20.21 24.52
C ALA A 135 0.89 -20.30 25.32
N ALA A 136 1.91 -20.99 24.80
CA ALA A 136 3.26 -21.01 25.35
C ALA A 136 4.10 -19.77 24.98
N ASN A 137 3.70 -19.00 23.97
CA ASN A 137 4.42 -17.84 23.44
C ASN A 137 3.46 -16.67 23.08
N PRO A 138 2.60 -16.22 24.00
CA PRO A 138 1.44 -15.38 23.65
C PRO A 138 1.84 -13.97 23.15
N ASP A 139 2.97 -13.45 23.61
CA ASP A 139 3.57 -12.17 23.21
C ASP A 139 4.16 -12.21 21.79
N LYS A 140 4.41 -13.40 21.24
CA LYS A 140 5.01 -13.63 19.92
C LYS A 140 3.99 -13.87 18.81
N VAL A 141 2.70 -13.58 19.02
CA VAL A 141 1.65 -13.86 18.02
C VAL A 141 1.01 -12.58 17.52
N ALA A 142 0.91 -12.40 16.21
CA ALA A 142 0.18 -11.27 15.63
C ALA A 142 -1.33 -11.53 15.67
N CYS A 143 -1.75 -12.66 15.12
CA CYS A 143 -3.12 -13.17 15.19
C CYS A 143 -3.16 -14.65 14.79
N ILE A 144 -4.33 -15.27 15.01
CA ILE A 144 -4.58 -16.66 14.64
C ILE A 144 -5.72 -16.72 13.61
N TYR A 145 -5.46 -17.37 12.47
CA TYR A 145 -6.49 -17.86 11.56
C TYR A 145 -6.61 -19.38 11.70
N ALA A 146 -7.79 -19.85 12.11
CA ALA A 146 -8.04 -21.26 12.31
C ALA A 146 -9.25 -21.74 11.49
N ASP A 147 -9.14 -22.87 10.80
CA ASP A 147 -10.15 -23.36 9.87
C ASP A 147 -10.62 -24.78 10.25
N ALA A 148 -11.91 -24.90 10.56
CA ALA A 148 -12.52 -26.06 11.22
C ALA A 148 -11.57 -26.67 12.29
N PRO A 149 -11.04 -25.86 13.22
CA PRO A 149 -9.89 -26.26 14.01
C PRO A 149 -10.28 -27.26 15.08
N VAL A 150 -9.46 -28.30 15.23
CA VAL A 150 -9.48 -29.16 16.41
C VAL A 150 -8.88 -28.37 17.56
N CYS A 151 -9.68 -28.17 18.60
CA CYS A 151 -9.35 -27.41 19.80
C CYS A 151 -9.42 -28.26 21.07
N ASP A 152 -9.92 -29.49 20.97
CA ASP A 152 -9.87 -30.49 22.04
C ASP A 152 -9.53 -31.85 21.43
N PHE A 153 -8.38 -32.42 21.82
CA PHE A 153 -8.00 -33.73 21.33
C PHE A 153 -8.96 -34.85 21.78
N LYS A 154 -9.79 -34.60 22.82
CA LYS A 154 -10.84 -35.52 23.29
C LYS A 154 -12.00 -35.58 22.29
N SER A 155 -12.33 -34.46 21.63
CA SER A 155 -13.29 -34.39 20.52
C SER A 155 -12.72 -35.12 19.30
N TRP A 156 -11.60 -34.64 18.76
CA TRP A 156 -10.84 -35.33 17.71
C TRP A 156 -9.34 -35.23 18.03
N PRO A 157 -8.54 -36.31 17.99
CA PRO A 157 -8.87 -37.62 17.44
C PRO A 157 -9.54 -38.59 18.43
N GLY A 158 -9.82 -38.18 19.67
CA GLY A 158 -10.35 -39.07 20.71
C GLY A 158 -11.74 -39.65 20.44
N GLY A 159 -12.63 -38.93 19.76
CA GLY A 159 -14.00 -39.38 19.48
C GLY A 159 -14.81 -39.62 20.76
N LYS A 160 -14.51 -38.86 21.83
CA LYS A 160 -15.14 -39.01 23.15
C LYS A 160 -16.34 -38.08 23.34
N GLY A 161 -16.65 -37.29 22.31
CA GLY A 161 -17.90 -36.54 22.13
C GLY A 161 -18.75 -37.15 21.02
N LYS A 162 -19.46 -36.30 20.27
CA LYS A 162 -20.25 -36.62 19.09
C LYS A 162 -19.42 -36.71 17.81
N GLY A 163 -18.22 -36.14 17.79
CA GLY A 163 -17.32 -36.19 16.64
C GLY A 163 -16.88 -37.62 16.29
N LYS A 164 -16.63 -37.89 15.00
CA LYS A 164 -16.30 -39.24 14.48
C LYS A 164 -15.02 -39.88 15.05
N GLY A 165 -14.18 -39.13 15.76
CA GLY A 165 -12.85 -39.59 16.20
C GLY A 165 -11.86 -39.80 15.06
N GLY A 166 -10.62 -40.15 15.41
CA GLY A 166 -9.50 -40.30 14.46
C GLY A 166 -8.97 -41.73 14.33
N GLY A 167 -9.59 -42.71 14.99
CA GLY A 167 -9.14 -44.10 15.00
C GLY A 167 -7.69 -44.21 15.48
N GLY A 168 -6.79 -44.74 14.64
CA GLY A 168 -5.36 -44.87 14.96
C GLY A 168 -4.66 -43.55 15.31
N ALA A 169 -5.18 -42.40 14.85
CA ALA A 169 -4.66 -41.09 15.24
C ALA A 169 -4.82 -40.81 16.75
N TRP A 170 -5.79 -41.43 17.43
CA TRP A 170 -5.93 -41.32 18.88
C TRP A 170 -4.73 -41.91 19.61
N GLN A 171 -4.30 -43.11 19.23
CA GLN A 171 -3.12 -43.76 19.83
C GLN A 171 -1.83 -42.99 19.52
N GLN A 172 -1.71 -42.42 18.31
CA GLN A 172 -0.58 -41.55 17.98
C GLN A 172 -0.56 -40.27 18.83
N CYS A 173 -1.73 -39.67 19.07
CA CYS A 173 -1.87 -38.51 19.94
C CYS A 173 -1.46 -38.84 21.38
N LEU A 174 -1.97 -39.95 21.94
CA LEU A 174 -1.57 -40.43 23.27
C LEU A 174 -0.06 -40.64 23.37
N GLY A 175 0.54 -41.29 22.37
CA GLY A 175 1.99 -41.50 22.30
C GLY A 175 2.78 -40.19 22.22
N ALA A 176 2.33 -39.22 21.42
CA ALA A 176 2.98 -37.92 21.29
C ALA A 176 2.95 -37.09 22.59
N TYR A 177 1.89 -37.23 23.39
CA TYR A 177 1.80 -36.58 24.70
C TYR A 177 2.37 -37.42 25.85
N GLY A 178 2.71 -38.70 25.61
CA GLY A 178 3.13 -39.63 26.66
C GLY A 178 2.03 -39.94 27.68
N LEU A 179 0.76 -39.90 27.27
CA LEU A 179 -0.40 -40.07 28.16
C LEU A 179 -1.05 -41.44 28.01
N SER A 180 -1.58 -41.98 29.10
CA SER A 180 -2.60 -43.03 29.04
C SER A 180 -3.94 -42.44 28.58
N GLU A 181 -4.86 -43.28 28.10
CA GLU A 181 -6.22 -42.79 27.76
C GLU A 181 -6.92 -42.17 28.98
N ALA A 182 -6.77 -42.78 30.17
CA ALA A 182 -7.38 -42.28 31.39
C ALA A 182 -6.84 -40.90 31.79
N ASP A 183 -5.55 -40.64 31.58
CA ASP A 183 -4.94 -39.34 31.85
C ASP A 183 -5.31 -38.31 30.78
N ALA A 184 -5.37 -38.72 29.51
CA ALA A 184 -5.79 -37.84 28.42
C ALA A 184 -7.23 -37.34 28.57
N LEU A 185 -8.14 -38.19 29.06
CA LEU A 185 -9.52 -37.79 29.37
C LEU A 185 -9.61 -36.74 30.51
N LYS A 186 -8.58 -36.65 31.36
CA LYS A 186 -8.47 -35.67 32.46
C LYS A 186 -7.57 -34.48 32.11
N TYR A 187 -7.03 -34.42 30.89
CA TYR A 187 -6.09 -33.38 30.50
C TYR A 187 -6.77 -32.03 30.29
N MET A 188 -6.30 -31.03 31.05
CA MET A 188 -6.88 -29.68 31.16
C MET A 188 -6.05 -28.58 30.47
N HIS A 189 -5.20 -28.95 29.51
CA HIS A 189 -4.39 -28.00 28.75
C HIS A 189 -4.62 -28.15 27.24
N ASN A 190 -5.82 -28.55 26.83
CA ASN A 190 -6.23 -28.44 25.43
C ASN A 190 -6.39 -26.95 25.05
N PRO A 191 -6.39 -26.60 23.75
CA PRO A 191 -6.69 -25.24 23.31
C PRO A 191 -7.96 -24.64 23.95
N ILE A 192 -9.04 -25.41 24.09
CA ILE A 192 -10.27 -24.94 24.77
C ILE A 192 -10.08 -24.58 26.26
N ASP A 193 -9.03 -25.11 26.91
CA ASP A 193 -8.76 -24.96 28.34
C ASP A 193 -7.65 -23.92 28.63
N ASN A 194 -6.84 -23.55 27.62
CA ASN A 194 -5.64 -22.72 27.79
C ASN A 194 -5.70 -21.39 27.01
N LEU A 195 -6.83 -20.68 27.11
CA LEU A 195 -7.09 -19.45 26.36
C LEU A 195 -6.61 -18.17 27.06
N LYS A 196 -6.46 -18.21 28.39
CA LYS A 196 -6.14 -17.03 29.21
C LYS A 196 -4.85 -16.31 28.77
N PRO A 197 -3.71 -16.99 28.52
CA PRO A 197 -2.49 -16.32 28.07
C PRO A 197 -2.68 -15.50 26.78
N LEU A 198 -3.50 -16.02 25.85
CA LEU A 198 -3.77 -15.35 24.57
C LEU A 198 -4.62 -14.08 24.76
N ALA A 199 -5.64 -14.16 25.63
CA ALA A 199 -6.50 -13.01 25.91
C ALA A 199 -5.74 -11.90 26.62
N GLU A 200 -4.88 -12.26 27.59
CA GLU A 200 -4.03 -11.30 28.32
C GLU A 200 -3.01 -10.63 27.39
N ALA A 201 -2.49 -11.34 26.39
CA ALA A 201 -1.63 -10.76 25.35
C ALA A 201 -2.41 -10.06 24.22
N GLY A 202 -3.73 -10.08 24.25
CA GLY A 202 -4.60 -9.43 23.27
C GLY A 202 -4.55 -10.06 21.87
N VAL A 203 -4.30 -11.37 21.76
CA VAL A 203 -4.17 -12.08 20.47
C VAL A 203 -5.55 -12.18 19.78
N PRO A 204 -5.74 -11.59 18.59
CA PRO A 204 -7.01 -11.69 17.87
C PRO A 204 -7.16 -13.05 17.18
N LEU A 205 -8.37 -13.60 17.21
CA LEU A 205 -8.70 -14.90 16.60
C LEU A 205 -9.72 -14.74 15.47
N LEU A 206 -9.51 -15.48 14.38
CA LEU A 206 -10.50 -15.68 13.32
C LEU A 206 -10.70 -17.18 13.10
N HIS A 207 -11.93 -17.65 13.29
CA HIS A 207 -12.33 -19.01 12.94
C HIS A 207 -13.17 -19.02 11.66
N VAL A 208 -12.96 -20.00 10.80
CA VAL A 208 -13.88 -20.36 9.71
C VAL A 208 -14.38 -21.78 9.97
N VAL A 209 -15.69 -21.99 10.01
CA VAL A 209 -16.29 -23.28 10.38
C VAL A 209 -17.40 -23.70 9.42
N GLY A 210 -17.55 -25.01 9.24
CA GLY A 210 -18.75 -25.59 8.63
C GLY A 210 -19.78 -25.94 9.70
N ASP A 211 -21.01 -25.45 9.56
CA ASP A 211 -22.04 -25.64 10.60
C ASP A 211 -22.53 -27.09 10.72
N ALA A 212 -22.29 -27.90 9.69
CA ALA A 212 -22.63 -29.32 9.66
C ALA A 212 -21.39 -30.23 9.85
N ASP A 213 -20.31 -29.71 10.42
CA ASP A 213 -19.09 -30.50 10.66
C ASP A 213 -19.33 -31.60 11.71
N VAL A 214 -19.23 -32.86 11.28
CA VAL A 214 -19.35 -34.05 12.13
C VAL A 214 -18.00 -34.68 12.48
N VAL A 215 -16.90 -34.16 11.92
CA VAL A 215 -15.53 -34.61 12.20
C VAL A 215 -14.96 -33.80 13.36
N VAL A 216 -15.12 -32.48 13.29
CA VAL A 216 -14.71 -31.52 14.31
C VAL A 216 -15.93 -30.66 14.66
N PRO A 217 -16.88 -31.18 15.47
CA PRO A 217 -18.12 -30.47 15.77
C PRO A 217 -17.86 -29.09 16.35
N VAL A 218 -18.58 -28.10 15.84
CA VAL A 218 -18.45 -26.69 16.23
C VAL A 218 -18.73 -26.52 17.72
N GLU A 219 -19.73 -27.23 18.25
CA GLU A 219 -20.13 -27.18 19.66
C GLU A 219 -19.08 -27.76 20.62
N GLU A 220 -18.16 -28.59 20.13
CA GLU A 220 -17.08 -29.20 20.92
C GLU A 220 -15.76 -28.43 20.82
N ASN A 221 -15.65 -27.52 19.84
CA ASN A 221 -14.38 -26.84 19.52
C ASN A 221 -14.59 -25.32 19.44
N SER A 222 -14.89 -24.79 18.25
CA SER A 222 -14.94 -23.35 17.98
C SER A 222 -15.96 -22.60 18.83
N ALA A 223 -17.14 -23.15 19.11
CA ALA A 223 -18.14 -22.48 19.93
C ALA A 223 -17.68 -22.33 21.39
N ILE A 224 -16.92 -23.30 21.90
CA ILE A 224 -16.34 -23.23 23.25
C ILE A 224 -15.27 -22.15 23.31
N ILE A 225 -14.35 -22.11 22.33
CA ILE A 225 -13.35 -21.03 22.25
C ILE A 225 -14.06 -19.68 22.13
N GLU A 226 -15.02 -19.54 21.22
CA GLU A 226 -15.70 -18.26 21.00
C GLU A 226 -16.34 -17.72 22.28
N LYS A 227 -17.11 -18.56 22.97
CA LYS A 227 -17.75 -18.19 24.22
C LYS A 227 -16.73 -17.82 25.30
N ARG A 228 -15.80 -18.74 25.60
CA ARG A 228 -14.84 -18.57 26.70
C ARG A 228 -13.88 -17.41 26.44
N TYR A 229 -13.43 -17.24 25.20
CA TYR A 229 -12.49 -16.18 24.84
C TYR A 229 -13.13 -14.80 25.00
N LYS A 230 -14.39 -14.63 24.57
CA LYS A 230 -15.16 -13.40 24.78
C LYS A 230 -15.39 -13.10 26.27
N GLU A 231 -15.72 -14.11 27.07
CA GLU A 231 -15.94 -13.97 28.52
C GLU A 231 -14.71 -13.43 29.26
N ILE A 232 -13.50 -13.75 28.78
CA ILE A 232 -12.24 -13.26 29.36
C ILE A 232 -11.68 -12.02 28.64
N GLY A 233 -12.47 -11.35 27.80
CA GLY A 233 -12.10 -10.11 27.10
C GLY A 233 -11.30 -10.29 25.80
N GLY A 234 -11.11 -11.54 25.35
CA GLY A 234 -10.44 -11.86 24.10
C GLY A 234 -11.28 -11.52 22.86
N LEU A 235 -10.59 -11.18 21.76
CA LEU A 235 -11.20 -10.82 20.48
C LEU A 235 -11.27 -12.03 19.54
N ILE A 236 -12.48 -12.47 19.20
CA ILE A 236 -12.69 -13.55 18.23
C ILE A 236 -13.84 -13.22 17.26
N GLN A 237 -13.59 -13.53 15.98
CA GLN A 237 -14.59 -13.54 14.92
C GLN A 237 -14.77 -14.97 14.41
N VAL A 238 -16.01 -15.39 14.14
CA VAL A 238 -16.32 -16.70 13.57
C VAL A 238 -17.10 -16.52 12.28
N ILE A 239 -16.60 -17.08 11.19
CA ILE A 239 -17.26 -17.15 9.88
C ILE A 239 -17.89 -18.53 9.75
N HIS A 240 -19.22 -18.55 9.81
CA HIS A 240 -20.02 -19.75 9.65
C HIS A 240 -20.30 -20.03 8.16
N LYS A 241 -20.18 -21.29 7.75
CA LYS A 241 -20.58 -21.81 6.44
C LYS A 241 -21.80 -22.72 6.63
N PRO A 242 -23.04 -22.20 6.49
CA PRO A 242 -24.26 -22.96 6.70
C PRO A 242 -24.34 -24.20 5.81
N GLY A 243 -24.66 -25.36 6.40
CA GLY A 243 -24.80 -26.63 5.70
C GLY A 243 -23.49 -27.27 5.21
N VAL A 244 -22.34 -26.63 5.45
CA VAL A 244 -21.03 -27.18 5.08
C VAL A 244 -20.50 -28.07 6.20
N GLY A 245 -19.95 -29.24 5.85
CA GLY A 245 -19.30 -30.15 6.78
C GLY A 245 -17.85 -29.76 7.08
N HIS A 246 -17.00 -30.75 7.39
CA HIS A 246 -15.56 -30.52 7.64
C HIS A 246 -14.82 -29.92 6.44
N HIS A 247 -15.26 -30.28 5.23
CA HIS A 247 -14.70 -29.81 3.98
C HIS A 247 -15.79 -29.12 3.13
N PRO A 248 -15.40 -28.19 2.24
CA PRO A 248 -14.03 -27.72 1.99
C PRO A 248 -13.49 -26.82 3.11
N HIS A 249 -12.17 -26.83 3.29
CA HIS A 249 -11.50 -25.88 4.16
C HIS A 249 -11.32 -24.52 3.48
N SER A 250 -11.07 -23.50 4.29
CA SER A 250 -10.92 -22.11 3.88
C SER A 250 -12.19 -21.54 3.24
N LEU A 251 -12.07 -20.31 2.74
CA LEU A 251 -13.08 -19.67 1.91
C LEU A 251 -12.62 -19.71 0.47
N LYS A 252 -13.55 -19.89 -0.48
CA LYS A 252 -13.23 -19.79 -1.92
C LYS A 252 -12.67 -18.41 -2.27
N ASP A 253 -13.25 -17.36 -1.69
CA ASP A 253 -12.68 -16.02 -1.69
C ASP A 253 -12.03 -15.76 -0.31
N PRO A 254 -10.70 -15.70 -0.21
CA PRO A 254 -10.00 -15.54 1.05
C PRO A 254 -10.04 -14.10 1.58
N GLY A 255 -10.67 -13.15 0.87
CA GLY A 255 -10.56 -11.71 1.15
C GLY A 255 -10.86 -11.30 2.59
N ARG A 256 -11.86 -11.93 3.23
CA ARG A 256 -12.18 -11.66 4.65
C ARG A 256 -11.08 -12.12 5.62
N ILE A 257 -10.44 -13.25 5.31
CA ILE A 257 -9.32 -13.78 6.11
C ILE A 257 -8.10 -12.86 5.94
N VAL A 258 -7.81 -12.48 4.70
CA VAL A 258 -6.69 -11.57 4.40
C VAL A 258 -6.92 -10.19 5.04
N ALA A 259 -8.12 -9.61 4.93
CA ALA A 259 -8.45 -8.34 5.56
C ALA A 259 -8.26 -8.39 7.10
N PHE A 260 -8.68 -9.48 7.74
CA PHE A 260 -8.43 -9.71 9.16
C PHE A 260 -6.92 -9.73 9.48
N VAL A 261 -6.13 -10.48 8.72
CA VAL A 261 -4.67 -10.54 8.90
C VAL A 261 -4.01 -9.18 8.72
N LEU A 262 -4.34 -8.46 7.63
CA LEU A 262 -3.78 -7.13 7.35
C LEU A 262 -4.15 -6.10 8.42
N LYS A 263 -5.33 -6.20 9.03
CA LYS A 263 -5.74 -5.35 10.15
C LYS A 263 -4.82 -5.50 11.36
N GLN A 264 -4.45 -6.74 11.71
CA GLN A 264 -3.62 -6.99 12.91
C GLN A 264 -2.12 -6.77 12.69
N THR A 265 -1.67 -6.87 11.44
CA THR A 265 -0.24 -6.85 11.11
C THR A 265 0.24 -5.54 10.52
N ARG A 266 -0.67 -4.66 10.05
CA ARG A 266 -0.32 -3.37 9.45
C ARG A 266 -0.97 -2.23 10.21
N LYS A 267 -0.15 -1.38 10.82
CA LYS A 267 -0.60 -0.14 11.47
C LYS A 267 -1.17 0.83 10.43
N ASN A 268 -2.23 1.55 10.79
CA ASN A 268 -2.83 2.57 9.90
C ASN A 268 -2.10 3.92 9.97
N VAL A 269 -1.41 4.19 11.08
CA VAL A 269 -0.47 5.31 11.24
C VAL A 269 0.94 4.75 11.27
N GLN A 270 1.79 5.19 10.34
CA GLN A 270 3.13 4.66 10.18
C GLN A 270 4.15 5.80 10.20
N LEU A 271 4.81 5.96 11.34
CA LEU A 271 5.99 6.81 11.47
C LEU A 271 7.17 6.13 10.77
N ARG A 272 7.79 6.84 9.84
CA ARG A 272 9.08 6.48 9.23
C ARG A 272 10.04 7.66 9.39
N GLY A 273 11.30 7.36 9.69
CA GLY A 273 12.27 8.39 10.08
C GLY A 273 11.84 9.10 11.36
N ASN A 274 12.03 10.41 11.41
CA ASN A 274 11.51 11.30 12.44
C ASN A 274 10.78 12.49 11.80
N LEU A 275 10.13 13.31 12.63
CA LEU A 275 9.51 14.58 12.23
C LEU A 275 10.06 15.74 13.08
N ASP A 276 11.30 15.62 13.55
CA ASP A 276 11.87 16.56 14.52
C ASP A 276 12.27 17.88 13.87
N ASN A 277 12.61 17.88 12.58
CA ASN A 277 13.08 19.08 11.91
C ASN A 277 12.02 20.18 11.90
N SER A 278 10.78 19.83 11.58
CA SER A 278 9.64 20.75 11.62
C SER A 278 9.35 21.20 13.05
N ARG A 279 9.39 20.30 14.04
CA ARG A 279 9.24 20.66 15.46
C ARG A 279 10.31 21.64 15.92
N ILE A 280 11.58 21.42 15.57
CA ILE A 280 12.70 22.33 15.87
C ILE A 280 12.42 23.72 15.30
N ARG A 281 11.89 23.82 14.09
CA ARG A 281 11.54 25.10 13.47
C ARG A 281 10.41 25.78 14.24
N PHE A 282 9.38 25.04 14.62
CA PHE A 282 8.24 25.57 15.37
C PHE A 282 8.66 26.03 16.76
N GLU A 283 9.28 25.17 17.57
CA GLU A 283 9.64 25.47 18.95
C GLU A 283 10.80 26.47 19.08
N HIS A 284 11.91 26.26 18.35
CA HIS A 284 13.12 27.09 18.54
C HIS A 284 13.09 28.38 17.73
N LYS A 285 12.51 28.37 16.53
CA LYS A 285 12.47 29.56 15.65
C LYS A 285 11.13 30.28 15.72
N ARG A 286 10.11 29.70 16.34
CA ARG A 286 8.75 30.26 16.42
C ARG A 286 8.20 30.66 15.06
N ARG A 287 8.61 29.93 14.01
CA ARG A 287 8.18 30.10 12.62
C ARG A 287 8.04 28.74 11.96
N GLY A 288 6.98 28.57 11.18
CA GLY A 288 6.76 27.33 10.43
C GLY A 288 6.11 27.61 9.07
N HIS A 289 6.64 27.02 8.01
CA HIS A 289 5.98 26.96 6.72
C HIS A 289 5.47 25.54 6.47
N VAL A 290 4.15 25.38 6.45
CA VAL A 290 3.48 24.11 6.24
C VAL A 290 2.79 24.15 4.88
N ALA A 291 3.01 23.12 4.06
CA ALA A 291 2.39 23.03 2.75
C ALA A 291 1.52 21.78 2.60
N PHE A 292 0.51 21.88 1.74
CA PHE A 292 -0.40 20.78 1.41
C PHE A 292 -0.52 20.69 -0.12
N ILE A 293 -0.22 19.55 -0.71
CA ILE A 293 -0.42 19.29 -2.14
C ILE A 293 -1.34 18.08 -2.32
N GLY A 294 -2.30 18.20 -3.25
CA GLY A 294 -3.19 17.08 -3.56
C GLY A 294 -4.28 17.44 -4.55
N GLY A 295 -5.28 16.55 -4.63
CA GLY A 295 -6.48 16.73 -5.44
C GLY A 295 -7.56 17.61 -4.80
N SER A 296 -8.82 17.33 -5.13
CA SER A 296 -10.00 18.09 -4.68
C SER A 296 -10.24 17.99 -3.17
N ILE A 297 -9.86 16.88 -2.54
CA ILE A 297 -9.93 16.68 -1.08
C ILE A 297 -8.99 17.64 -0.35
N THR A 298 -7.84 17.95 -0.94
CA THR A 298 -6.89 18.93 -0.40
C THR A 298 -7.29 20.38 -0.72
N GLU A 299 -7.95 20.60 -1.86
CA GLU A 299 -8.45 21.93 -2.26
C GLU A 299 -9.59 22.41 -1.34
N MET A 300 -10.50 21.52 -0.96
CA MET A 300 -11.62 21.87 -0.08
C MET A 300 -11.18 22.33 1.32
N SER A 301 -12.09 23.00 2.02
CA SER A 301 -11.93 23.31 3.43
C SER A 301 -12.32 22.11 4.30
N GLY A 302 -11.43 21.13 4.40
CA GLY A 302 -11.61 19.89 5.16
C GLY A 302 -10.44 19.62 6.11
N TYR A 303 -9.85 18.42 6.01
CA TYR A 303 -8.74 17.96 6.87
C TYR A 303 -7.60 18.98 6.92
N ARG A 304 -7.23 19.59 5.78
CA ARG A 304 -6.18 20.61 5.70
C ARG A 304 -6.43 21.75 6.70
N ALA A 305 -7.65 22.29 6.74
CA ALA A 305 -7.97 23.38 7.65
C ALA A 305 -7.91 22.91 9.12
N MET A 306 -8.38 21.70 9.40
CA MET A 306 -8.33 21.12 10.75
C MET A 306 -6.89 20.87 11.22
N VAL A 307 -6.00 20.37 10.35
CA VAL A 307 -4.56 20.21 10.64
C VAL A 307 -3.90 21.56 10.90
N CYS A 308 -4.20 22.60 10.10
CA CYS A 308 -3.68 23.95 10.35
C CYS A 308 -4.08 24.45 11.76
N GLU A 309 -5.33 24.25 12.17
CA GLU A 309 -5.79 24.65 13.50
C GLU A 309 -5.16 23.79 14.61
N SER A 310 -4.98 22.48 14.39
CA SER A 310 -4.28 21.61 15.33
C SER A 310 -2.84 22.07 15.56
N LEU A 311 -2.09 22.38 14.50
CA LEU A 311 -0.71 22.86 14.59
C LEU A 311 -0.62 24.21 15.33
N LYS A 312 -1.53 25.16 15.06
CA LYS A 312 -1.60 26.42 15.81
C LYS A 312 -1.88 26.20 17.29
N LYS A 313 -2.78 25.27 17.62
CA LYS A 313 -3.11 24.91 19.01
C LYS A 313 -1.91 24.26 19.71
N ARG A 314 -1.19 23.39 19.01
CA ARG A 314 -0.01 22.68 19.53
C ARG A 314 1.18 23.61 19.74
N PHE A 315 1.37 24.60 18.86
CA PHE A 315 2.48 25.55 18.91
C PHE A 315 1.98 27.01 18.89
N PRO A 316 1.37 27.50 19.99
CA PRO A 316 0.70 28.81 20.02
C PRO A 316 1.67 29.99 19.85
N GLU A 317 2.96 29.79 20.12
CA GLU A 317 4.00 30.82 19.93
C GLU A 317 4.58 30.85 18.51
N THR A 318 4.19 29.91 17.64
CA THR A 318 4.73 29.79 16.27
C THR A 318 3.92 30.61 15.28
N ASN A 319 4.60 31.49 14.54
CA ASN A 319 4.00 32.15 13.39
C ASN A 319 4.03 31.24 12.16
N PHE A 320 2.85 30.74 11.77
CA PHE A 320 2.71 29.82 10.65
C PHE A 320 2.39 30.51 9.32
N THR A 321 3.07 30.09 8.26
CA THR A 321 2.66 30.28 6.87
C THR A 321 2.09 28.95 6.36
N PHE A 322 0.89 28.99 5.76
CA PHE A 322 0.24 27.81 5.21
C PHE A 322 0.10 27.92 3.69
N THR A 323 0.74 27.01 2.95
CA THR A 323 0.58 26.89 1.50
C THR A 323 -0.48 25.84 1.17
N ALA A 324 -1.63 26.30 0.66
CA ALA A 324 -2.66 25.43 0.11
C ALA A 324 -2.45 25.23 -1.39
N ALA A 325 -1.98 24.05 -1.79
CA ALA A 325 -1.71 23.66 -3.17
C ALA A 325 -2.58 22.47 -3.62
N GLY A 326 -3.83 22.38 -3.15
CA GLY A 326 -4.83 21.45 -3.67
C GLY A 326 -5.40 21.93 -5.00
N ILE A 327 -5.53 21.03 -5.98
CA ILE A 327 -6.20 21.31 -7.27
C ILE A 327 -7.06 20.12 -7.65
N ALA A 328 -8.38 20.34 -7.75
CA ALA A 328 -9.34 19.31 -8.11
C ALA A 328 -8.97 18.59 -9.40
N SER A 329 -9.16 17.28 -9.38
CA SER A 329 -9.00 16.40 -10.54
C SER A 329 -7.54 16.22 -11.01
N THR A 330 -6.56 16.57 -10.17
CA THR A 330 -5.13 16.38 -10.48
C THR A 330 -4.53 15.18 -9.73
N CYS A 331 -3.68 14.43 -10.42
CA CYS A 331 -2.96 13.26 -9.93
C CYS A 331 -1.51 13.59 -9.53
N SER A 332 -0.77 12.62 -9.00
CA SER A 332 0.62 12.75 -8.58
C SER A 332 1.57 13.18 -9.71
N THR A 333 1.32 12.73 -10.94
CA THR A 333 2.04 13.19 -12.14
C THR A 333 1.94 14.71 -12.31
N THR A 334 0.71 15.24 -12.32
CA THR A 334 0.48 16.70 -12.38
C THR A 334 1.06 17.40 -11.15
N GLY A 335 0.96 16.78 -9.97
CA GLY A 335 1.58 17.23 -8.73
C GLY A 335 3.09 17.44 -8.87
N ALA A 336 3.82 16.47 -9.43
CA ALA A 336 5.26 16.55 -9.64
C ALA A 336 5.66 17.72 -10.56
N PHE A 337 4.94 17.93 -11.67
CA PHE A 337 5.30 19.00 -12.62
C PHE A 337 4.94 20.41 -12.14
N ARG A 338 3.93 20.55 -11.26
CA ARG A 338 3.52 21.85 -10.70
C ARG A 338 4.15 22.19 -9.36
N LEU A 339 4.81 21.22 -8.72
CA LEU A 339 5.30 21.34 -7.34
C LEU A 339 6.15 22.59 -7.13
N ARG A 340 7.07 22.87 -8.06
CA ARG A 340 7.92 24.07 -7.99
C ARG A 340 7.09 25.35 -7.94
N ASN A 341 6.11 25.51 -8.83
CA ASN A 341 5.31 26.73 -8.94
C ASN A 341 4.36 26.89 -7.75
N ASP A 342 3.73 25.79 -7.34
CA ASP A 342 2.62 25.85 -6.39
C ASP A 342 3.08 25.77 -4.93
N VAL A 343 4.27 25.23 -4.68
CA VAL A 343 4.83 25.00 -3.34
C VAL A 343 6.24 25.59 -3.20
N LEU A 344 7.24 25.06 -3.93
CA LEU A 344 8.65 25.30 -3.60
C LEU A 344 9.12 26.75 -3.85
N ASN A 345 8.53 27.43 -4.83
CA ASN A 345 8.84 28.85 -5.10
C ASN A 345 8.30 29.80 -4.00
N LYS A 346 7.49 29.30 -3.06
CA LYS A 346 6.94 30.10 -1.95
C LYS A 346 7.86 30.12 -0.71
N GLY A 347 9.07 29.56 -0.83
CA GLY A 347 10.06 29.48 0.23
C GLY A 347 10.21 28.08 0.82
N PRO A 348 11.21 27.86 1.69
CA PRO A 348 11.47 26.55 2.29
C PRO A 348 10.24 26.09 3.08
N VAL A 349 9.82 24.84 2.85
CA VAL A 349 8.72 24.20 3.59
C VAL A 349 9.33 23.36 4.71
N ASP A 350 8.84 23.53 5.94
CA ASP A 350 9.31 22.80 7.11
C ASP A 350 8.53 21.48 7.29
N LEU A 351 7.22 21.48 7.02
CA LEU A 351 6.35 20.29 7.08
C LEU A 351 5.42 20.21 5.85
N PHE A 352 5.40 19.07 5.16
CA PHE A 352 4.72 18.92 3.88
C PHE A 352 3.77 17.71 3.85
N PHE A 353 2.49 17.98 3.60
CA PHE A 353 1.44 16.99 3.47
C PHE A 353 1.11 16.72 1.99
N ILE A 354 1.07 15.44 1.62
CA ILE A 354 0.89 14.99 0.22
C ILE A 354 -0.26 13.98 0.16
N GLU A 355 -1.19 14.16 -0.78
CA GLU A 355 -2.34 13.25 -0.96
C GLU A 355 -2.75 13.15 -2.43
N PHE A 356 -2.62 11.96 -3.03
CA PHE A 356 -3.02 11.71 -4.42
C PHE A 356 -3.57 10.30 -4.67
N ALA A 357 -3.77 9.46 -3.65
CA ALA A 357 -4.05 8.03 -3.86
C ALA A 357 -5.37 7.81 -4.60
N VAL A 358 -6.42 8.57 -4.24
CA VAL A 358 -7.71 8.52 -4.93
C VAL A 358 -7.63 9.11 -6.34
N ASN A 359 -6.76 10.10 -6.57
CA ASN A 359 -6.65 10.74 -7.87
C ASN A 359 -5.85 9.88 -8.86
N ASP A 360 -4.80 9.20 -8.38
CA ASP A 360 -4.06 8.26 -9.21
C ASP A 360 -4.93 7.05 -9.59
N ASP A 361 -5.80 6.60 -8.69
CA ASP A 361 -6.73 5.48 -8.88
C ASP A 361 -7.97 5.86 -9.73
N GLN A 362 -8.91 6.60 -9.15
CA GLN A 362 -10.22 6.86 -9.75
C GLN A 362 -10.18 7.92 -10.86
N ASP A 363 -9.27 8.89 -10.78
CA ASP A 363 -9.27 10.02 -11.69
C ASP A 363 -8.40 9.74 -12.91
N ALA A 364 -7.12 9.42 -12.69
CA ALA A 364 -6.16 9.17 -13.75
C ALA A 364 -6.17 7.71 -14.25
N GLY A 365 -6.56 6.74 -13.41
CA GLY A 365 -6.45 5.31 -13.75
C GLY A 365 -5.01 4.89 -14.03
N HIS A 366 -4.06 5.40 -13.24
CA HIS A 366 -2.64 5.19 -13.46
C HIS A 366 -2.23 3.73 -13.21
N THR A 367 -1.28 3.27 -14.02
CA THR A 367 -0.55 2.04 -13.71
C THR A 367 0.34 2.27 -12.49
N ARG A 368 0.76 1.18 -11.83
CA ARG A 368 1.63 1.25 -10.65
C ARG A 368 2.88 2.08 -10.92
N GLN A 369 3.50 1.89 -12.09
CA GLN A 369 4.71 2.60 -12.48
C GLN A 369 4.49 4.11 -12.56
N VAL A 370 3.39 4.57 -13.15
CA VAL A 370 3.10 6.00 -13.26
C VAL A 370 2.84 6.63 -11.89
N CYS A 371 2.14 5.93 -10.99
CA CYS A 371 1.98 6.35 -9.60
C CYS A 371 3.33 6.52 -8.89
N ILE A 372 4.27 5.59 -9.09
CA ILE A 372 5.64 5.67 -8.53
C ILE A 372 6.37 6.89 -9.07
N ARG A 373 6.43 7.06 -10.40
CA ARG A 373 7.16 8.18 -11.03
C ARG A 373 6.68 9.55 -10.57
N GLY A 374 5.35 9.71 -10.42
CA GLY A 374 4.73 10.93 -9.91
C GLY A 374 5.07 11.18 -8.45
N MET A 375 4.82 10.20 -7.57
CA MET A 375 5.06 10.35 -6.13
C MET A 375 6.55 10.49 -5.80
N GLU A 376 7.41 9.69 -6.41
CA GLU A 376 8.87 9.79 -6.27
C GLU A 376 9.39 11.13 -6.82
N GLY A 377 8.80 11.63 -7.90
CA GLY A 377 9.08 12.96 -8.41
C GLY A 377 8.84 14.06 -7.37
N ILE A 378 7.70 14.02 -6.68
CA ILE A 378 7.36 14.98 -5.61
C ILE A 378 8.37 14.88 -4.46
N VAL A 379 8.62 13.68 -3.95
CA VAL A 379 9.50 13.45 -2.80
C VAL A 379 10.94 13.90 -3.09
N ARG A 380 11.49 13.55 -4.26
CA ARG A 380 12.87 13.94 -4.64
C ARG A 380 13.01 15.44 -4.86
N GLN A 381 12.01 16.09 -5.47
CA GLN A 381 12.00 17.55 -5.60
C GLN A 381 11.98 18.24 -4.22
N ALA A 382 11.11 17.78 -3.32
CA ALA A 382 11.01 18.30 -1.96
C ALA A 382 12.34 18.17 -1.20
N ARG A 383 12.93 16.96 -1.19
CA ARG A 383 14.22 16.67 -0.52
C ARG A 383 15.38 17.50 -1.06
N ARG A 384 15.45 17.71 -2.39
CA ARG A 384 16.51 18.56 -2.99
C ARG A 384 16.31 20.04 -2.69
N HIS A 385 15.07 20.49 -2.58
CA HIS A 385 14.77 21.89 -2.28
C HIS A 385 15.06 22.24 -0.81
N ASN A 386 14.64 21.37 0.11
CA ASN A 386 14.94 21.49 1.53
C ASN A 386 15.15 20.08 2.13
N PRO A 387 16.40 19.66 2.41
CA PRO A 387 16.65 18.33 2.95
C PRO A 387 16.13 18.16 4.39
N ASP A 388 15.90 19.26 5.11
CA ASP A 388 15.33 19.26 6.46
C ASP A 388 13.80 19.14 6.48
N MET A 389 13.12 19.21 5.31
CA MET A 389 11.65 19.18 5.24
C MET A 389 11.09 17.87 5.77
N ASP A 390 10.14 17.93 6.71
CA ASP A 390 9.39 16.74 7.09
C ASP A 390 8.22 16.49 6.15
N MET A 391 7.90 15.22 5.89
CA MET A 391 6.86 14.83 4.93
C MET A 391 5.91 13.78 5.50
N VAL A 392 4.64 13.92 5.14
CA VAL A 392 3.58 12.95 5.45
C VAL A 392 2.73 12.70 4.21
N ILE A 393 2.63 11.44 3.79
CA ILE A 393 1.74 11.01 2.69
C ILE A 393 0.46 10.44 3.29
N THR A 394 -0.70 10.94 2.86
CA THR A 394 -2.01 10.43 3.31
C THR A 394 -2.71 9.73 2.15
N HIS A 395 -3.38 8.61 2.43
CA HIS A 395 -4.15 7.86 1.45
C HIS A 395 -5.64 7.94 1.75
N PHE A 396 -6.38 8.75 1.00
CA PHE A 396 -7.85 8.78 1.07
C PHE A 396 -8.49 7.61 0.33
N VAL A 397 -9.82 7.51 0.43
CA VAL A 397 -10.61 6.38 -0.06
C VAL A 397 -11.70 6.82 -1.03
N ASN A 398 -11.92 6.00 -2.06
CA ASN A 398 -13.10 6.02 -2.91
C ASN A 398 -13.85 4.67 -2.78
N PRO A 399 -15.08 4.53 -3.32
CA PRO A 399 -15.85 3.29 -3.20
C PRO A 399 -15.13 2.04 -3.74
N GLY A 400 -14.41 2.14 -4.87
CA GLY A 400 -13.68 1.02 -5.44
C GLY A 400 -12.50 0.58 -4.57
N MET A 401 -11.78 1.54 -3.99
CA MET A 401 -10.72 1.29 -3.02
C MET A 401 -11.27 0.67 -1.73
N LEU A 402 -12.41 1.16 -1.24
CA LEU A 402 -13.10 0.60 -0.07
C LEU A 402 -13.45 -0.88 -0.29
N THR A 403 -14.07 -1.21 -1.43
CA THR A 403 -14.40 -2.61 -1.78
C THR A 403 -13.16 -3.49 -1.84
N GLN A 404 -12.06 -3.00 -2.44
CA GLN A 404 -10.80 -3.75 -2.48
C GLN A 404 -10.26 -4.03 -1.07
N LEU A 405 -10.22 -3.02 -0.20
CA LEU A 405 -9.72 -3.15 1.17
C LEU A 405 -10.58 -4.12 2.00
N GLN A 406 -11.90 -4.05 1.88
CA GLN A 406 -12.81 -4.99 2.55
C GLN A 406 -12.68 -6.43 2.03
N ALA A 407 -12.24 -6.58 0.77
CA ALA A 407 -11.88 -7.86 0.17
C ALA A 407 -10.41 -8.25 0.43
N GLY A 408 -9.71 -7.59 1.37
CA GLY A 408 -8.34 -7.92 1.74
C GLY A 408 -7.29 -7.58 0.68
N LYS A 409 -7.60 -6.68 -0.25
CA LYS A 409 -6.67 -6.24 -1.31
C LYS A 409 -6.28 -4.79 -1.10
N THR A 410 -4.99 -4.51 -1.02
CA THR A 410 -4.52 -3.12 -0.96
C THR A 410 -4.74 -2.45 -2.33
N PRO A 411 -5.31 -1.24 -2.43
CA PRO A 411 -5.42 -0.53 -3.71
C PRO A 411 -4.06 -0.27 -4.37
N LEU A 412 -4.04 -0.28 -5.70
CA LEU A 412 -2.80 -0.15 -6.49
C LEU A 412 -2.06 1.16 -6.21
N SER A 413 -2.76 2.29 -6.19
CA SER A 413 -2.15 3.60 -5.92
C SER A 413 -1.55 3.67 -4.51
N MET A 414 -2.25 3.12 -3.50
CA MET A 414 -1.74 3.03 -2.13
C MET A 414 -0.46 2.21 -2.03
N ARG A 415 -0.38 1.06 -2.71
CA ARG A 415 0.86 0.26 -2.75
C ARG A 415 2.00 1.04 -3.38
N ALA A 416 1.77 1.66 -4.53
CA ALA A 416 2.77 2.47 -5.23
C ALA A 416 3.31 3.61 -4.37
N HIS A 417 2.41 4.38 -3.73
CA HIS A 417 2.78 5.49 -2.87
C HIS A 417 3.49 5.03 -1.60
N SER A 418 3.05 3.90 -1.00
CA SER A 418 3.69 3.33 0.18
C SER A 418 5.10 2.79 -0.12
N ASP A 419 5.33 2.27 -1.32
CA ASP A 419 6.67 1.84 -1.74
C ASP A 419 7.63 3.02 -1.88
N VAL A 420 7.18 4.14 -2.48
CA VAL A 420 7.93 5.40 -2.47
C VAL A 420 8.16 5.88 -1.04
N ALA A 421 7.13 5.89 -0.20
CA ALA A 421 7.25 6.33 1.17
C ALA A 421 8.28 5.52 1.96
N ARG A 422 8.30 4.19 1.79
CA ARG A 422 9.30 3.30 2.41
C ARG A 422 10.71 3.60 1.92
N HIS A 423 10.90 3.74 0.61
CA HIS A 423 12.21 4.00 0.02
C HIS A 423 12.85 5.30 0.52
N TYR A 424 12.04 6.33 0.75
CA TYR A 424 12.48 7.65 1.21
C TYR A 424 12.26 7.90 2.71
N SER A 425 11.89 6.89 3.49
CA SER A 425 11.57 7.00 4.92
C SER A 425 10.53 8.09 5.24
N VAL A 426 9.49 8.20 4.42
CA VAL A 426 8.38 9.16 4.58
C VAL A 426 7.23 8.51 5.36
N SER A 427 6.73 9.23 6.36
CA SER A 427 5.61 8.76 7.18
C SER A 427 4.31 8.71 6.39
N THR A 428 3.44 7.74 6.69
CA THR A 428 2.16 7.56 5.99
C THR A 428 0.96 7.43 6.91
N ILE A 429 -0.16 8.02 6.48
CA ILE A 429 -1.49 7.81 7.05
C ILE A 429 -2.33 6.98 6.09
N GLN A 430 -2.69 5.77 6.49
CA GLN A 430 -3.51 4.82 5.73
C GLN A 430 -5.01 5.02 6.04
N LEU A 431 -5.51 6.25 5.89
CA LEU A 431 -6.91 6.60 6.20
C LEU A 431 -7.90 5.67 5.47
N ALA A 432 -7.62 5.30 4.23
CA ALA A 432 -8.47 4.39 3.48
C ALA A 432 -8.67 3.04 4.17
N LYS A 433 -7.59 2.47 4.71
CA LYS A 433 -7.63 1.21 5.46
C LYS A 433 -8.40 1.37 6.76
N GLU A 434 -8.15 2.45 7.51
CA GLU A 434 -8.89 2.76 8.75
C GLU A 434 -10.40 2.82 8.51
N ILE A 435 -10.84 3.53 7.47
CA ILE A 435 -12.26 3.64 7.13
C ILE A 435 -12.85 2.30 6.70
N ALA A 436 -12.12 1.49 5.92
CA ALA A 436 -12.58 0.16 5.56
C ALA A 436 -12.76 -0.75 6.79
N GLU A 437 -11.84 -0.67 7.75
CA GLU A 437 -11.91 -1.44 9.00
C GLU A 437 -13.05 -1.00 9.89
N GLN A 438 -13.21 0.31 10.12
CA GLN A 438 -14.31 0.84 10.93
C GLN A 438 -15.68 0.53 10.33
N ILE A 439 -15.83 0.59 9.00
CA ILE A 439 -17.08 0.21 8.32
C ILE A 439 -17.34 -1.29 8.45
N THR A 440 -16.31 -2.13 8.26
CA THR A 440 -16.43 -3.59 8.38
C THR A 440 -16.79 -4.02 9.80
N ASP A 441 -16.25 -3.33 10.80
CA ASP A 441 -16.57 -3.52 12.21
C ASP A 441 -17.95 -2.94 12.60
N GLY A 442 -18.66 -2.25 11.70
CA GLY A 442 -19.94 -1.59 11.99
C GLY A 442 -19.84 -0.34 12.88
N LYS A 443 -18.65 0.22 13.08
CA LYS A 443 -18.43 1.41 13.92
C LYS A 443 -18.91 2.70 13.25
N ILE A 444 -18.76 2.79 11.94
CA ILE A 444 -19.25 3.91 11.12
C ILE A 444 -19.85 3.40 9.81
N THR A 445 -20.57 4.27 9.11
CA THR A 445 -21.07 4.02 7.76
C THR A 445 -20.37 4.92 6.73
N TRP A 446 -20.37 4.50 5.46
CA TRP A 446 -19.90 5.33 4.35
C TRP A 446 -20.59 6.70 4.30
N GLN A 447 -21.88 6.75 4.64
CA GLN A 447 -22.67 7.98 4.68
C GLN A 447 -22.23 8.93 5.80
N GLN A 448 -21.86 8.39 6.99
CA GLN A 448 -21.29 9.18 8.08
C GLN A 448 -19.91 9.73 7.72
N PHE A 449 -19.06 8.92 7.08
CA PHE A 449 -17.77 9.39 6.56
C PHE A 449 -17.93 10.53 5.54
N GLY A 450 -18.89 10.38 4.61
CA GLY A 450 -19.34 11.44 3.72
C GLY A 450 -19.04 11.24 2.23
N GLY A 451 -18.36 10.16 1.86
CA GLY A 451 -18.00 9.86 0.47
C GLY A 451 -16.51 10.09 0.16
N THR A 452 -16.15 10.02 -1.12
CA THR A 452 -14.77 10.34 -1.59
C THR A 452 -14.35 11.76 -1.16
N HIS A 453 -15.29 12.70 -1.13
CA HIS A 453 -15.14 14.02 -0.52
C HIS A 453 -15.75 13.98 0.88
N PRO A 454 -14.96 13.74 1.95
CA PRO A 454 -15.54 13.40 3.23
C PRO A 454 -16.27 14.60 3.83
N LYS A 455 -17.26 14.33 4.68
CA LYS A 455 -17.94 15.34 5.49
C LYS A 455 -17.03 15.79 6.65
N PRO A 456 -17.42 16.79 7.45
CA PRO A 456 -16.61 17.21 8.61
C PRO A 456 -16.22 16.05 9.54
N PHE A 457 -17.10 15.06 9.74
CA PHE A 457 -16.79 13.85 10.49
C PHE A 457 -15.64 13.03 9.88
N GLY A 458 -15.70 12.70 8.59
CA GLY A 458 -14.63 11.95 7.92
C GLY A 458 -13.29 12.70 7.84
N ASN A 459 -13.32 14.03 7.66
CA ASN A 459 -12.11 14.86 7.73
C ASN A 459 -11.49 14.90 9.12
N ARG A 460 -12.31 14.79 10.17
CA ARG A 460 -11.83 14.73 11.55
C ARG A 460 -11.04 13.45 11.81
N ILE A 461 -11.52 12.30 11.34
CA ILE A 461 -10.78 11.02 11.45
C ILE A 461 -9.39 11.16 10.81
N CYS A 462 -9.31 11.74 9.61
CA CYS A 462 -8.02 12.01 8.96
C CYS A 462 -7.10 12.87 9.84
N THR A 463 -7.65 13.94 10.41
CA THR A 463 -6.89 14.88 11.24
C THR A 463 -6.41 14.22 12.52
N GLU A 464 -7.26 13.43 13.19
CA GLU A 464 -6.92 12.70 14.41
C GLU A 464 -5.82 11.67 14.17
N MET A 465 -5.82 10.99 13.02
CA MET A 465 -4.71 10.08 12.65
C MET A 465 -3.40 10.83 12.38
N ILE A 466 -3.45 12.02 11.78
CA ILE A 466 -2.28 12.90 11.63
C ILE A 466 -1.80 13.37 12.99
N ASP A 467 -2.69 13.79 13.89
CA ASP A 467 -2.34 14.19 15.25
C ASP A 467 -1.70 13.03 16.02
N GLN A 468 -2.23 11.81 15.89
CA GLN A 468 -1.63 10.60 16.46
C GLN A 468 -0.20 10.36 15.95
N LEU A 469 0.06 10.60 14.65
CA LEU A 469 1.41 10.50 14.08
C LEU A 469 2.34 11.52 14.73
N LEU A 470 1.89 12.77 14.83
CA LEU A 470 2.67 13.87 15.40
C LEU A 470 2.91 13.68 16.91
N ASP A 471 1.92 13.18 17.64
CA ASP A 471 2.05 12.79 19.05
C ASP A 471 3.12 11.72 19.21
N THR A 472 3.04 10.66 18.40
CA THR A 472 4.03 9.56 18.44
C THR A 472 5.43 10.05 18.08
N ALA A 473 5.55 10.95 17.09
CA ALA A 473 6.84 11.47 16.64
C ALA A 473 7.48 12.42 17.65
N TRP A 474 6.68 13.08 18.48
CA TRP A 474 7.13 14.15 19.38
C TRP A 474 6.89 13.84 20.86
N ASP A 475 6.68 12.56 21.20
CA ASP A 475 6.41 12.09 22.56
C ASP A 475 7.58 12.40 23.51
N ASP A 476 8.81 12.27 23.00
CA ASP A 476 10.02 12.62 23.74
C ASP A 476 10.26 14.14 23.81
N PRO A 477 10.83 14.67 24.92
CA PRO A 477 11.23 16.07 25.01
C PRO A 477 12.27 16.44 23.94
N LEU A 478 12.06 17.57 23.25
CA LEU A 478 13.06 18.09 22.32
C LEU A 478 14.29 18.62 23.09
N GLU A 479 15.49 18.22 22.66
CA GLU A 479 16.71 18.73 23.25
C GLU A 479 16.87 20.24 23.03
N LYS A 480 17.27 20.99 24.06
CA LYS A 480 17.41 22.46 24.01
C LYS A 480 18.35 22.98 22.90
N LYS A 481 19.30 22.15 22.46
CA LYS A 481 20.27 22.48 21.40
C LYS A 481 20.03 21.68 20.12
N ALA A 482 18.86 21.03 19.98
CA ALA A 482 18.51 20.29 18.78
C ALA A 482 18.61 21.18 17.54
N THR A 483 19.30 20.66 16.53
CA THR A 483 19.44 21.27 15.21
C THR A 483 18.82 20.35 14.17
N PRO A 484 18.24 20.88 13.09
CA PRO A 484 17.69 20.04 12.03
C PRO A 484 18.74 19.05 11.50
N ASN A 485 18.30 17.83 11.25
CA ASN A 485 19.10 16.78 10.63
C ASN A 485 18.57 16.50 9.22
N PRO A 486 19.36 16.78 8.16
CA PRO A 486 18.99 16.48 6.79
C PRO A 486 18.54 15.04 6.62
N HIS A 487 17.36 14.84 6.03
CA HIS A 487 16.91 13.49 5.70
C HIS A 487 17.70 12.92 4.54
N ALA A 488 18.00 11.63 4.60
CA ALA A 488 18.70 10.94 3.53
C ALA A 488 17.89 10.95 2.23
N MET A 489 18.60 11.08 1.10
CA MET A 489 18.06 10.85 -0.24
C MET A 489 18.79 9.65 -0.84
N PRO A 490 18.11 8.49 -1.01
CA PRO A 490 18.71 7.33 -1.66
C PRO A 490 19.31 7.69 -3.03
N GLU A 491 20.52 7.19 -3.27
CA GLU A 491 21.25 7.43 -4.54
C GLU A 491 20.46 6.87 -5.73
N ARG A 492 19.99 5.63 -5.59
CA ARG A 492 19.17 4.96 -6.61
C ARG A 492 17.69 5.26 -6.36
N PRO A 493 16.96 5.82 -7.34
CA PRO A 493 15.51 5.91 -7.26
C PRO A 493 14.86 4.53 -7.39
N LEU A 494 13.58 4.41 -7.03
CA LEU A 494 12.76 3.24 -7.31
C LEU A 494 12.50 3.08 -8.80
N ASP A 495 12.25 4.18 -9.51
CA ASP A 495 12.13 4.21 -10.96
C ASP A 495 13.08 5.27 -11.52
N SER A 496 14.00 4.87 -12.42
CA SER A 496 14.98 5.79 -13.02
C SER A 496 14.35 6.89 -13.88
N LEU A 497 13.09 6.73 -14.29
CA LEU A 497 12.31 7.68 -15.09
C LEU A 497 11.32 8.49 -14.22
N HIS A 498 11.60 8.63 -12.92
CA HIS A 498 10.83 9.46 -12.01
C HIS A 498 10.77 10.94 -12.45
N TYR A 499 9.72 11.67 -12.04
CA TYR A 499 9.54 13.08 -12.40
C TYR A 499 10.23 14.04 -11.42
N GLY A 500 11.47 13.71 -11.07
CA GLY A 500 12.22 14.43 -10.04
C GLY A 500 12.68 15.80 -10.49
N ASN A 501 12.79 16.06 -11.80
CA ASN A 501 13.11 17.37 -12.38
C ASN A 501 11.89 18.02 -13.05
N GLY A 502 10.70 17.48 -12.78
CA GLY A 502 9.44 17.92 -13.36
C GLY A 502 9.21 19.42 -13.16
N ARG A 503 8.89 20.10 -14.26
CA ARG A 503 8.58 21.53 -14.27
C ARG A 503 7.59 21.88 -15.38
N PHE A 504 6.91 23.02 -15.21
CA PHE A 504 6.23 23.67 -16.32
C PHE A 504 7.21 24.39 -17.25
N ILE A 505 6.89 24.38 -18.54
CA ILE A 505 7.49 25.24 -19.56
C ILE A 505 6.45 26.27 -19.98
N ASP A 506 6.89 27.52 -20.15
CA ASP A 506 6.02 28.60 -20.58
C ASP A 506 5.49 28.38 -22.01
N LEU A 507 4.23 28.70 -22.25
CA LEU A 507 3.58 28.50 -23.55
C LEU A 507 4.24 29.31 -24.66
N THR A 508 4.82 30.47 -24.33
CA THR A 508 5.53 31.35 -25.28
C THR A 508 6.83 30.75 -25.81
N LYS A 509 7.30 29.64 -25.24
CA LYS A 509 8.46 28.88 -25.75
C LYS A 509 8.12 27.97 -26.93
N ALA A 510 6.83 27.75 -27.21
CA ALA A 510 6.42 27.04 -28.41
C ALA A 510 6.52 27.96 -29.63
N THR A 511 7.03 27.42 -30.72
CA THR A 511 6.97 28.03 -32.05
C THR A 511 5.71 27.53 -32.75
N ILE A 512 4.73 28.41 -32.88
CA ILE A 512 3.49 28.12 -33.62
C ILE A 512 3.81 28.17 -35.11
N GLU A 513 3.56 27.06 -35.81
CA GLU A 513 3.69 27.00 -37.26
C GLU A 513 2.36 27.40 -37.91
N THR A 514 1.27 26.73 -37.53
CA THR A 514 -0.07 26.97 -38.09
C THR A 514 -1.19 26.63 -37.10
N GLY A 515 -2.29 27.38 -37.10
CA GLY A 515 -3.56 26.97 -36.46
C GLY A 515 -3.59 26.92 -34.93
N TRP A 516 -2.55 27.44 -34.24
CA TRP A 516 -2.52 27.58 -32.79
C TRP A 516 -2.52 29.04 -32.35
N GLU A 517 -3.05 29.31 -31.16
CA GLU A 517 -3.11 30.66 -30.57
C GLU A 517 -3.09 30.60 -29.04
N ILE A 518 -2.33 31.49 -28.40
CA ILE A 518 -2.45 31.69 -26.94
C ILE A 518 -3.58 32.69 -26.69
N LYS A 519 -4.71 32.21 -26.16
CA LYS A 519 -5.89 33.05 -25.87
C LYS A 519 -6.63 32.57 -24.64
N THR A 520 -7.52 33.42 -24.13
CA THR A 520 -8.56 32.99 -23.19
C THR A 520 -9.79 32.56 -24.01
N PRO A 521 -10.18 31.28 -24.02
CA PRO A 521 -11.34 30.82 -24.79
C PRO A 521 -12.64 31.51 -24.34
N ASN A 522 -13.58 31.67 -25.26
CA ASN A 522 -14.96 32.02 -24.89
C ASN A 522 -15.66 30.81 -24.27
N TRP A 523 -15.37 30.54 -22.99
CA TRP A 523 -15.85 29.36 -22.28
C TRP A 523 -17.38 29.26 -22.16
N GLN A 524 -18.12 30.36 -22.35
CA GLN A 524 -19.58 30.34 -22.36
C GLN A 524 -20.12 29.66 -23.63
N ALA A 525 -19.42 29.78 -24.75
CA ALA A 525 -19.81 29.20 -26.03
C ALA A 525 -19.41 27.72 -26.19
N ILE A 526 -18.46 27.22 -25.37
CA ILE A 526 -17.94 25.85 -25.48
C ILE A 526 -18.78 24.91 -24.60
N PRO A 527 -19.31 23.77 -25.08
CA PRO A 527 -20.06 22.82 -24.24
C PRO A 527 -19.25 22.19 -23.10
N GLY A 528 -19.95 21.64 -22.10
CA GLY A 528 -19.36 20.95 -20.95
C GLY A 528 -19.05 21.86 -19.75
N GLY A 529 -18.93 21.27 -18.56
CA GLY A 529 -18.51 21.96 -17.35
C GLY A 529 -17.04 22.41 -17.42
N LYS A 530 -16.65 23.38 -16.59
CA LYS A 530 -15.27 23.86 -16.48
C LYS A 530 -14.90 24.07 -15.02
N ARG A 531 -13.60 24.03 -14.72
CA ARG A 531 -13.08 24.51 -13.43
C ARG A 531 -12.77 26.00 -13.59
N SER A 532 -13.42 26.83 -12.78
CA SER A 532 -13.30 28.31 -12.84
C SER A 532 -11.86 28.81 -12.83
N ARG A 533 -10.96 28.11 -12.13
CA ARG A 533 -9.53 28.44 -12.07
C ARG A 533 -8.80 28.45 -13.42
N PHE A 534 -9.34 27.75 -14.43
CA PHE A 534 -8.74 27.72 -15.78
C PHE A 534 -9.50 28.58 -16.79
N THR A 535 -10.67 29.13 -16.43
CA THR A 535 -11.48 29.89 -17.40
C THR A 535 -11.03 31.33 -17.57
N GLY A 536 -10.24 31.85 -16.62
CA GLY A 536 -9.74 33.24 -16.62
C GLY A 536 -8.28 33.40 -17.05
N ILE A 537 -7.62 32.33 -17.50
CA ILE A 537 -6.19 32.37 -17.87
C ILE A 537 -6.02 32.17 -19.38
N PRO A 538 -5.03 32.84 -20.01
CA PRO A 538 -4.63 32.51 -21.37
C PRO A 538 -4.04 31.09 -21.43
N ILE A 539 -4.48 30.32 -22.41
CA ILE A 539 -4.01 28.97 -22.70
C ILE A 539 -3.75 28.82 -24.20
N LEU A 540 -2.91 27.85 -24.56
CA LEU A 540 -2.59 27.57 -25.95
C LEU A 540 -3.69 26.68 -26.55
N CYS A 541 -4.37 27.19 -27.58
CA CYS A 541 -5.52 26.58 -28.22
C CYS A 541 -5.20 26.25 -29.68
N GLY A 542 -5.59 25.06 -30.12
CA GLY A 542 -5.70 24.70 -31.52
C GLY A 542 -6.98 23.89 -31.71
N GLU A 543 -7.72 24.14 -32.79
CA GLU A 543 -9.05 23.53 -33.02
C GLU A 543 -9.18 22.92 -34.42
N GLU A 544 -8.21 23.17 -35.31
CA GLU A 544 -8.24 22.71 -36.69
C GLU A 544 -7.29 21.51 -36.90
N PRO A 545 -7.74 20.43 -37.55
CA PRO A 545 -6.86 19.37 -38.03
C PRO A 545 -5.67 19.91 -38.84
N GLY A 546 -4.49 19.32 -38.63
CA GLY A 546 -3.24 19.75 -39.27
C GLY A 546 -2.55 20.94 -38.61
N ALA A 547 -3.19 21.64 -37.66
CA ALA A 547 -2.54 22.70 -36.88
C ALA A 547 -1.28 22.17 -36.19
N THR A 548 -0.14 22.84 -36.41
CA THR A 548 1.18 22.35 -36.00
C THR A 548 1.95 23.38 -35.17
N LEU A 549 2.70 22.89 -34.19
CA LEU A 549 3.67 23.66 -33.44
C LEU A 549 4.91 22.83 -33.08
N THR A 550 5.97 23.52 -32.68
CA THR A 550 7.16 22.90 -32.08
C THR A 550 7.51 23.50 -30.72
N LEU A 551 8.17 22.71 -29.88
CA LEU A 551 8.66 23.13 -28.56
C LEU A 551 10.05 22.55 -28.33
N LYS A 552 11.03 23.43 -28.12
CA LYS A 552 12.36 23.03 -27.63
C LYS A 552 12.32 22.85 -26.11
N PHE A 553 12.89 21.77 -25.62
CA PHE A 553 13.03 21.51 -24.19
C PHE A 553 14.32 20.73 -23.89
N THR A 554 14.71 20.72 -22.62
CA THR A 554 15.81 19.89 -22.11
C THR A 554 15.26 18.93 -21.08
N GLY A 555 15.60 17.65 -21.11
CA GLY A 555 15.09 16.70 -20.13
C GLY A 555 15.01 15.27 -20.64
N THR A 556 14.32 14.42 -19.89
CA THR A 556 14.07 13.01 -20.20
C THR A 556 12.60 12.69 -20.48
N ALA A 557 11.70 13.65 -20.30
CA ALA A 557 10.28 13.51 -20.56
C ALA A 557 9.66 14.84 -20.99
N VAL A 558 8.59 14.78 -21.78
CA VAL A 558 7.81 15.96 -22.21
C VAL A 558 6.33 15.63 -22.31
N GLY A 559 5.50 16.62 -22.01
CA GLY A 559 4.04 16.50 -22.03
C GLY A 559 3.35 17.86 -22.04
N ALA A 560 2.04 17.82 -21.82
CA ALA A 560 1.21 19.00 -21.64
C ALA A 560 0.24 18.81 -20.47
N TYR A 561 0.12 19.84 -19.64
CA TYR A 561 -1.00 20.00 -18.72
C TYR A 561 -2.15 20.66 -19.49
N VAL A 562 -3.23 19.90 -19.70
CA VAL A 562 -4.34 20.28 -20.58
C VAL A 562 -5.65 20.38 -19.81
N THR A 563 -6.65 21.00 -20.45
CA THR A 563 -8.05 20.89 -20.05
C THR A 563 -8.86 20.29 -21.20
N ALA A 564 -9.24 19.01 -21.08
CA ALA A 564 -9.82 18.23 -22.18
C ALA A 564 -11.33 18.07 -22.04
N GLY A 565 -12.11 18.68 -22.93
CA GLY A 565 -13.58 18.67 -22.92
C GLY A 565 -14.23 17.76 -23.96
N PRO A 566 -15.55 17.93 -24.20
CA PRO A 566 -16.33 17.07 -25.09
C PRO A 566 -15.81 17.01 -26.54
N ASP A 567 -15.06 18.03 -26.92
CA ASP A 567 -14.48 18.30 -28.23
C ASP A 567 -12.95 18.05 -28.28
N ALA A 568 -12.39 17.36 -27.28
CA ALA A 568 -10.94 17.18 -27.18
C ALA A 568 -10.31 16.42 -28.35
N ALA A 569 -9.17 16.90 -28.82
CA ALA A 569 -8.43 16.36 -29.96
C ALA A 569 -7.70 15.04 -29.68
N ILE A 570 -7.26 14.40 -30.76
CA ILE A 570 -6.07 13.55 -30.78
C ILE A 570 -4.89 14.40 -31.25
N LEU A 571 -3.77 14.30 -30.52
CA LEU A 571 -2.50 14.92 -30.92
C LEU A 571 -1.55 13.87 -31.47
N GLU A 572 -0.89 14.18 -32.57
CA GLU A 572 0.28 13.47 -33.06
C GLU A 572 1.53 14.15 -32.53
N ALA A 573 2.23 13.47 -31.61
CA ALA A 573 3.42 13.97 -30.96
C ALA A 573 4.65 13.24 -31.50
N ARG A 574 5.66 14.00 -31.93
CA ARG A 574 6.96 13.47 -32.32
C ARG A 574 8.04 14.18 -31.55
N VAL A 575 8.97 13.43 -30.97
CA VAL A 575 10.18 14.01 -30.36
C VAL A 575 11.35 13.73 -31.28
N ASP A 576 12.06 14.79 -31.66
CA ASP A 576 13.18 14.76 -32.60
C ASP A 576 12.82 14.05 -33.92
N GLY A 577 13.66 13.13 -34.37
CA GLY A 577 13.42 12.24 -35.52
C GLY A 577 12.76 10.91 -35.15
N GLY A 578 12.19 10.78 -33.94
CA GLY A 578 11.53 9.56 -33.48
C GLY A 578 10.17 9.30 -34.13
N ASP A 579 9.50 8.24 -33.68
CA ASP A 579 8.19 7.87 -34.19
C ASP A 579 7.09 8.83 -33.72
N VAL A 580 6.09 9.03 -34.60
CA VAL A 580 4.89 9.79 -34.26
C VAL A 580 4.02 8.96 -33.31
N GLN A 581 3.74 9.52 -32.14
CA GLN A 581 2.84 8.94 -31.14
C GLN A 581 1.47 9.60 -31.22
N SER A 582 0.42 8.80 -31.38
CA SER A 582 -0.97 9.28 -31.34
C SER A 582 -1.46 9.34 -29.89
N VAL A 583 -1.82 10.52 -29.42
CA VAL A 583 -2.16 10.82 -28.03
C VAL A 583 -3.56 11.42 -27.95
N ASN A 584 -4.50 10.60 -27.50
CA ASN A 584 -5.88 11.04 -27.29
C ASN A 584 -6.02 11.90 -26.02
N LEU A 585 -6.39 13.17 -26.19
CA LEU A 585 -6.65 14.07 -25.05
C LEU A 585 -7.99 13.76 -24.37
N TYR A 586 -8.96 13.22 -25.12
CA TYR A 586 -10.28 12.89 -24.58
C TYR A 586 -10.18 11.87 -23.45
N HIS A 587 -10.69 12.26 -22.29
CA HIS A 587 -10.73 11.45 -21.08
C HIS A 587 -12.17 10.98 -20.79
N ARG A 588 -12.35 9.96 -19.94
CA ARG A 588 -13.71 9.49 -19.58
C ARG A 588 -14.60 10.57 -18.96
N PHE A 589 -14.02 11.59 -18.31
CA PHE A 589 -14.75 12.74 -17.78
C PHE A 589 -15.00 13.84 -18.83
N SER A 590 -14.32 13.79 -19.98
CA SER A 590 -14.39 14.82 -21.02
C SER A 590 -15.79 14.99 -21.60
N LYS A 591 -16.63 13.94 -21.57
CA LYS A 591 -18.04 14.02 -22.00
C LYS A 591 -18.82 15.16 -21.33
N GLY A 592 -18.56 15.42 -20.05
CA GLY A 592 -19.29 16.40 -19.26
C GLY A 592 -18.45 17.56 -18.73
N LEU A 593 -17.12 17.51 -18.84
CA LEU A 593 -16.21 18.43 -18.18
C LEU A 593 -14.95 18.63 -19.01
N HIS A 594 -14.51 19.88 -19.15
CA HIS A 594 -13.14 20.20 -19.54
C HIS A 594 -12.20 19.80 -18.40
N TYR A 595 -11.70 18.56 -18.48
CA TYR A 595 -11.03 17.87 -17.38
C TYR A 595 -9.54 18.22 -17.36
N PRO A 596 -9.02 18.80 -16.25
CA PRO A 596 -7.62 19.15 -16.15
C PRO A 596 -6.76 17.90 -15.91
N ARG A 597 -5.76 17.64 -16.76
CA ARG A 597 -4.83 16.50 -16.58
C ARG A 597 -3.50 16.73 -17.28
N THR A 598 -2.45 16.11 -16.78
CA THR A 598 -1.18 16.03 -17.51
C THR A 598 -1.23 14.83 -18.45
N VAL A 599 -0.83 15.06 -19.70
CA VAL A 599 -0.69 14.06 -20.74
C VAL A 599 0.78 14.04 -21.16
N MET A 600 1.41 12.87 -21.09
CA MET A 600 2.80 12.70 -21.49
C MET A 600 2.89 12.29 -22.96
N PHE A 601 3.82 12.90 -23.68
CA PHE A 601 4.11 12.58 -25.08
C PHE A 601 5.33 11.66 -25.21
N ALA A 602 6.30 11.81 -24.31
CA ALA A 602 7.44 10.88 -24.16
C ALA A 602 7.88 10.85 -22.68
N THR A 603 8.35 9.70 -22.19
CA THR A 603 8.68 9.52 -20.75
C THR A 603 10.04 8.88 -20.47
N ASP A 604 10.80 8.54 -21.50
CA ASP A 604 11.99 7.70 -21.47
C ASP A 604 13.08 8.19 -22.44
N LEU A 605 13.15 9.50 -22.65
CA LEU A 605 14.18 10.12 -23.50
C LEU A 605 15.54 10.10 -22.79
N SER A 606 16.61 10.12 -23.59
CA SER A 606 17.95 10.42 -23.06
C SER A 606 17.98 11.81 -22.44
N ALA A 607 18.88 12.06 -21.49
CA ALA A 607 19.03 13.41 -20.95
C ALA A 607 19.70 14.30 -21.99
N GLY A 608 19.01 15.33 -22.46
CA GLY A 608 19.56 16.25 -23.46
C GLY A 608 18.57 17.31 -23.91
N GLU A 609 18.95 18.04 -24.95
CA GLU A 609 18.06 18.95 -25.68
C GLU A 609 17.25 18.16 -26.71
N HIS A 610 15.97 18.49 -26.82
CA HIS A 610 15.01 17.81 -27.68
C HIS A 610 14.04 18.83 -28.30
N VAL A 611 13.43 18.43 -29.41
CA VAL A 611 12.35 19.18 -30.08
C VAL A 611 11.10 18.31 -30.13
N LEU A 612 10.04 18.75 -29.47
CA LEU A 612 8.69 18.19 -29.63
C LEU A 612 8.02 18.88 -30.82
N THR A 613 7.52 18.11 -31.79
CA THR A 613 6.53 18.55 -32.78
C THR A 613 5.15 18.02 -32.35
N LEU A 614 4.13 18.89 -32.33
CA LEU A 614 2.75 18.51 -32.13
C LEU A 614 1.92 18.89 -33.35
N ARG A 615 1.13 17.95 -33.87
CA ARG A 615 0.10 18.17 -34.88
C ARG A 615 -1.26 17.74 -34.35
N ILE A 616 -2.32 18.49 -34.64
CA ILE A 616 -3.70 18.04 -34.40
C ILE A 616 -4.06 17.02 -35.48
N ALA A 617 -4.42 15.80 -35.08
CA ALA A 617 -4.76 14.73 -36.01
C ALA A 617 -6.08 15.02 -36.74
N ASP A 618 -6.25 14.44 -37.92
CA ASP A 618 -7.52 14.45 -38.66
C ASP A 618 -8.57 13.56 -37.98
N ASP A 619 -8.12 12.47 -37.37
CA ASP A 619 -8.95 11.56 -36.59
C ASP A 619 -9.40 12.20 -35.27
N SER A 620 -10.64 11.90 -34.86
CA SER A 620 -11.16 12.27 -33.55
C SER A 620 -11.92 11.12 -32.88
N LYS A 621 -11.91 11.12 -31.54
CA LYS A 621 -12.73 10.26 -30.68
C LYS A 621 -13.76 11.05 -29.86
N SER A 622 -13.96 12.31 -30.23
CA SER A 622 -14.78 13.27 -29.52
C SER A 622 -15.70 14.01 -30.50
N SER A 623 -16.38 15.08 -30.05
CA SER A 623 -17.18 15.91 -30.96
C SER A 623 -16.37 16.96 -31.73
N GLY A 624 -15.04 16.97 -31.62
CA GLY A 624 -14.19 17.96 -32.30
C GLY A 624 -12.69 17.67 -32.19
N HIS A 625 -11.89 18.70 -32.44
CA HIS A 625 -10.43 18.62 -32.56
C HIS A 625 -9.71 19.65 -31.68
N ALA A 626 -10.33 20.03 -30.56
CA ALA A 626 -9.80 21.06 -29.68
C ALA A 626 -8.69 20.53 -28.77
N ALA A 627 -7.52 21.16 -28.84
CA ALA A 627 -6.43 21.01 -27.90
C ALA A 627 -6.27 22.30 -27.10
N ARG A 628 -6.38 22.20 -25.78
CA ARG A 628 -6.36 23.33 -24.84
C ARG A 628 -5.29 23.11 -23.78
N ILE A 629 -4.09 23.61 -24.06
CA ILE A 629 -2.87 23.39 -23.26
C ILE A 629 -2.68 24.55 -22.28
N ILE A 630 -2.76 24.25 -20.98
CA ILE A 630 -2.56 25.20 -19.89
C ILE A 630 -1.06 25.52 -19.73
N LYS A 631 -0.22 24.47 -19.73
CA LYS A 631 1.24 24.56 -19.68
C LYS A 631 1.85 23.35 -20.38
N PHE A 632 3.02 23.50 -20.96
CA PHE A 632 3.86 22.34 -21.28
C PHE A 632 4.55 21.83 -20.02
N VAL A 633 4.93 20.55 -20.00
CA VAL A 633 5.71 19.95 -18.92
C VAL A 633 6.96 19.29 -19.47
N ALA A 634 8.07 19.36 -18.72
CA ALA A 634 9.25 18.57 -18.99
C ALA A 634 9.90 18.09 -17.69
N ASN A 635 10.64 16.99 -17.76
CA ASN A 635 11.43 16.45 -16.65
C ASN A 635 12.92 16.63 -16.93
#